data_AF-A0A8S0V4M0-F1
#
_entry.id   AF-A0A8S0V4M0-F1
#
_cell.length_a   1.000
_cell.length_b   1.000
_cell.length_c   1.000
_cell.angle_alpha   90.00
_cell.angle_beta   90.00
_cell.angle_gamma   90.00
#
_symmetry.space_group_name_H-M   'P 1'
#
loop_
_entity.id
_entity.type
_entity.pdbx_description
1 polymer ?
#
loop_
_entity_poly.entity_id
_entity_poly.type
_entity_poly.pdbx_seq_one_letter_code
_entity_poly.pdbx_strand_id
1 'polypeptide(L)'
;MYHSYAMNVHGYVCSSTTGDSDSFTLVHGYHGSFSLRHWLQQSDWLPTLEATLALDEESVRRVGDDTVGGPAVSRQLRLIRILMRDLLIGVNYLHSHGLAHTELRLENLHICPVDRHIKVGILGNAADFHEYSPDDSKMGSYMDRRQMMIAFDMRCVGFVLAKMVLRDLMDPLIFSKFKAFLSKGTDPSCLREFLMHVVNRNSSSKNVGFQILDRNWGAGWNLLSLLLATKPSQRISCLNALRHPFLCGPRWRVDPPMGMIRWSLGSTAVRITEEYIYGRQQRRRLAHFIELMEMLNPHSKPKHWLNLLPGTWRLLYSTGRHIGLTLRQPPARVLIGDVLLTVSKLSKPNATFSVASDIGFTVMLGQDWAHDKAGISGNMQVSSLSKLRAGRRLYIKEEPNTRNFYSSTLDVQNSIQEKLSSKKWKNIIPIKEFPSSLPVAKLVTSDVEVTMSLDEPLSRDMKTAQNVIQEVRLQVPPELFDLSKIVCGTYVDSRLLVLRCVNGSALLFTRSILYE
;
A
#
# COMPACT_ATOMS: atom_id res chain seq x y z
N MET A 1 -13.50 35.25 6.53
CA MET A 1 -13.84 35.37 5.11
C MET A 1 -13.87 33.98 4.48
N TYR A 2 -15.02 33.52 4.00
CA TYR A 2 -15.12 32.24 3.29
C TYR A 2 -14.42 32.39 1.94
N HIS A 3 -13.25 31.80 1.77
CA HIS A 3 -12.63 31.69 0.46
C HIS A 3 -13.51 30.73 -0.36
N SER A 4 -13.92 31.15 -1.56
CA SER A 4 -14.70 30.29 -2.46
C SER A 4 -13.77 29.28 -3.13
N TYR A 5 -13.87 28.02 -2.71
CA TYR A 5 -13.14 26.88 -3.27
C TYR A 5 -13.81 26.32 -4.55
N ALA A 6 -14.93 26.92 -4.98
CA ALA A 6 -15.60 26.63 -6.23
C ALA A 6 -15.46 27.81 -7.20
N MET A 7 -15.52 27.56 -8.50
CA MET A 7 -15.57 28.64 -9.48
C MET A 7 -16.87 29.43 -9.35
N ASN A 8 -16.75 30.76 -9.29
CA ASN A 8 -17.92 31.63 -9.22
C ASN A 8 -18.47 31.86 -10.63
N VAL A 9 -19.77 31.70 -10.79
CA VAL A 9 -20.48 32.07 -12.02
C VAL A 9 -21.12 33.44 -11.79
N HIS A 10 -20.83 34.40 -12.66
CA HIS A 10 -21.36 35.76 -12.58
C HIS A 10 -22.68 35.92 -13.31
N GLY A 11 -22.92 35.11 -14.35
CA GLY A 11 -24.16 35.13 -15.12
C GLY A 11 -23.99 34.45 -16.48
N TYR A 12 -24.92 34.72 -17.38
CA TYR A 12 -24.85 34.26 -18.77
C TYR A 12 -25.24 35.39 -19.72
N VAL A 13 -24.73 35.33 -20.95
CA VAL A 13 -25.04 36.26 -22.04
C VAL A 13 -25.66 35.46 -23.19
N CYS A 14 -26.88 35.78 -23.57
CA CYS A 14 -27.52 35.19 -24.75
C CYS A 14 -27.13 35.97 -26.00
N SER A 15 -26.82 35.27 -27.10
CA SER A 15 -26.31 35.91 -28.33
C SER A 15 -27.35 36.59 -29.21
N SER A 16 -28.66 36.49 -28.95
CA SER A 16 -29.67 37.33 -29.63
C SER A 16 -31.03 37.35 -28.92
N THR A 17 -31.79 38.43 -29.12
CA THR A 17 -33.24 38.54 -28.82
C THR A 17 -34.11 38.16 -30.03
N THR A 18 -33.50 37.72 -31.14
CA THR A 18 -34.16 37.42 -32.41
C THR A 18 -33.97 35.94 -32.77
N GLY A 19 -34.90 35.12 -32.28
CA GLY A 19 -35.39 33.93 -32.96
C GLY A 19 -34.53 32.66 -32.95
N ASP A 20 -33.23 32.71 -33.27
CA ASP A 20 -32.55 31.50 -33.79
C ASP A 20 -31.09 31.29 -33.33
N SER A 21 -30.69 31.74 -32.14
CA SER A 21 -29.39 31.34 -31.56
C SER A 21 -29.55 30.60 -30.23
N ASP A 22 -29.56 29.26 -30.28
CA ASP A 22 -29.58 28.34 -29.12
C ASP A 22 -28.27 28.37 -28.28
N SER A 23 -27.33 29.26 -28.60
CA SER A 23 -26.09 29.42 -27.86
C SER A 23 -26.18 30.51 -26.79
N PHE A 24 -25.85 30.18 -25.55
CA PHE A 24 -25.58 31.15 -24.49
C PHE A 24 -24.12 31.04 -24.03
N THR A 25 -23.54 32.17 -23.64
CA THR A 25 -22.17 32.24 -23.10
C THR A 25 -22.25 32.33 -21.59
N LEU A 26 -21.66 31.37 -20.88
CA LEU A 26 -21.55 31.42 -19.43
C LEU A 26 -20.38 32.33 -19.01
N VAL A 27 -20.66 33.32 -18.17
CA VAL A 27 -19.64 34.24 -17.64
C VAL A 27 -19.28 33.79 -16.23
N HIS A 28 -18.02 33.40 -16.03
CA HIS A 28 -17.49 32.97 -14.73
C HIS A 28 -16.24 33.74 -14.35
N GLY A 29 -15.86 33.68 -13.08
CA GLY A 29 -14.65 34.31 -12.57
C GLY A 29 -13.40 33.79 -13.28
N TYR A 30 -12.48 34.69 -13.62
CA TYR A 30 -11.19 34.32 -14.18
C TYR A 30 -10.25 33.83 -13.08
N HIS A 31 -9.83 32.57 -13.17
CA HIS A 31 -9.01 31.90 -12.15
C HIS A 31 -7.67 31.40 -12.73
N GLY A 32 -7.17 32.04 -13.78
CA GLY A 32 -5.93 31.67 -14.48
C GLY A 32 -6.17 30.75 -15.68
N SER A 33 -5.25 30.79 -16.64
CA SER A 33 -5.37 30.08 -17.93
C SER A 33 -5.04 28.59 -17.86
N PHE A 34 -4.37 28.14 -16.80
CA PHE A 34 -3.88 26.76 -16.69
C PHE A 34 -4.70 25.96 -15.67
N SER A 35 -5.31 24.87 -16.15
CA SER A 35 -5.80 23.81 -15.25
C SER A 35 -4.63 23.00 -14.67
N LEU A 36 -4.90 22.24 -13.63
CA LEU A 36 -3.91 21.41 -12.94
C LEU A 36 -3.24 20.42 -13.90
N ARG A 37 -3.96 19.92 -14.91
CA ARG A 37 -3.38 19.12 -16.00
C ARG A 37 -2.24 19.85 -16.70
N HIS A 38 -2.48 21.10 -17.12
CA HIS A 38 -1.49 21.89 -17.86
C HIS A 38 -0.26 22.16 -16.99
N TRP A 39 -0.47 22.49 -15.71
CA TRP A 39 0.61 22.66 -14.75
C TRP A 39 1.50 21.41 -14.67
N LEU A 40 0.92 20.22 -14.48
CA LEU A 40 1.69 18.98 -14.34
C LEU A 40 2.49 18.57 -15.60
N GLN A 41 2.10 19.10 -16.78
CA GLN A 41 2.80 18.87 -18.05
C GLN A 41 4.00 19.80 -18.26
N GLN A 42 4.11 20.90 -17.51
CA GLN A 42 5.27 21.79 -17.60
C GLN A 42 6.53 21.15 -17.00
N SER A 43 7.71 21.43 -17.58
CA SER A 43 9.00 20.96 -17.07
C SER A 43 9.30 21.52 -15.68
N ASP A 44 9.08 22.82 -15.50
CA ASP A 44 9.43 23.60 -14.31
C ASP A 44 8.21 23.97 -13.47
N TRP A 45 7.21 23.08 -13.46
CA TRP A 45 5.93 23.31 -12.78
C TRP A 45 6.10 23.54 -11.28
N LEU A 46 7.05 22.85 -10.63
CA LEU A 46 7.23 22.89 -9.18
C LEU A 46 7.62 24.29 -8.67
N PRO A 47 8.77 24.89 -9.09
CA PRO A 47 9.13 26.23 -8.62
C PRO A 47 8.11 27.30 -9.03
N THR A 48 7.57 27.19 -10.25
CA THR A 48 6.59 28.15 -10.78
C THR A 48 5.28 28.13 -9.98
N LEU A 49 4.82 26.92 -9.60
CA LEU A 49 3.62 26.77 -8.79
C LEU A 49 3.82 27.22 -7.34
N GLU A 50 5.00 26.96 -6.75
CA GLU A 50 5.32 27.50 -5.42
C GLU A 50 5.29 29.03 -5.39
N ALA A 51 5.82 29.67 -6.44
CA ALA A 51 5.76 31.13 -6.60
C ALA A 51 4.33 31.63 -6.78
N THR A 52 3.52 30.93 -7.61
CA THR A 52 2.13 31.30 -7.88
C THR A 52 1.25 31.23 -6.63
N LEU A 53 1.45 30.22 -5.78
CA LEU A 53 0.73 30.07 -4.52
C LEU A 53 1.29 30.94 -3.40
N ALA A 54 2.42 31.62 -3.63
CA ALA A 54 3.15 32.42 -2.66
C ALA A 54 3.23 31.74 -1.28
N LEU A 55 3.76 30.51 -1.27
CA LEU A 55 3.81 29.67 -0.07
C LEU A 55 4.62 30.36 1.03
N ASP A 56 3.94 30.72 2.11
CA ASP A 56 4.49 31.35 3.31
C ASP A 56 4.61 30.36 4.48
N GLU A 57 5.13 30.82 5.61
CA GLU A 57 5.24 30.00 6.83
C GLU A 57 3.88 29.50 7.32
N GLU A 58 2.80 30.26 7.13
CA GLU A 58 1.45 29.86 7.54
C GLU A 58 0.96 28.66 6.71
N SER A 59 1.19 28.69 5.39
CA SER A 59 0.89 27.57 4.49
C SER A 59 1.64 26.29 4.86
N VAL A 60 2.88 26.43 5.31
CA VAL A 60 3.75 25.35 5.77
C VAL A 60 3.22 24.77 7.10
N ARG A 61 2.83 25.62 8.05
CA ARG A 61 2.18 25.21 9.30
C ARG A 61 0.86 24.48 9.07
N ARG A 62 0.04 24.92 8.10
CA ARG A 62 -1.24 24.27 7.76
C ARG A 62 -1.04 22.78 7.49
N VAL A 63 -0.02 22.41 6.72
CA VAL A 63 0.26 21.00 6.34
C VAL A 63 1.24 20.27 7.26
N GLY A 64 1.59 20.86 8.41
CA GLY A 64 2.43 20.26 9.43
C GLY A 64 3.88 20.00 8.98
N ASP A 65 4.39 20.81 8.05
CA ASP A 65 5.80 20.84 7.64
C ASP A 65 6.52 21.99 8.36
N ASP A 66 7.84 21.88 8.55
CA ASP A 66 8.66 22.89 9.22
C ASP A 66 9.77 23.45 8.31
N THR A 67 9.89 22.92 7.10
CA THR A 67 11.02 23.23 6.21
C THR A 67 10.56 23.96 4.95
N VAL A 68 10.81 25.27 4.87
CA VAL A 68 10.71 26.02 3.61
C VAL A 68 12.00 25.77 2.81
N GLY A 69 11.87 25.40 1.53
CA GLY A 69 13.04 25.17 0.66
C GLY A 69 13.79 23.83 0.82
N GLY A 70 13.20 22.80 1.44
CA GLY A 70 13.81 21.47 1.57
C GLY A 70 14.06 20.72 0.25
N PRO A 71 14.52 19.44 0.30
CA PRO A 71 14.74 18.63 -0.91
C PRO A 71 13.51 18.60 -1.83
N ALA A 72 13.71 18.44 -3.14
CA ALA A 72 12.62 18.48 -4.14
C ALA A 72 11.41 17.60 -3.77
N VAL A 73 11.65 16.40 -3.23
CA VAL A 73 10.61 15.48 -2.74
C VAL A 73 9.79 16.07 -1.59
N SER A 74 10.42 16.79 -0.66
CA SER A 74 9.73 17.47 0.45
C SER A 74 8.88 18.64 -0.06
N ARG A 75 9.44 19.46 -0.96
CA ARG A 75 8.73 20.59 -1.60
C ARG A 75 7.51 20.10 -2.37
N GLN A 76 7.68 19.05 -3.18
CA GLN A 76 6.59 18.45 -3.95
C GLN A 76 5.52 17.84 -3.03
N LEU A 77 5.91 17.10 -1.99
CA LEU A 77 4.95 16.57 -1.02
C LEU A 77 4.14 17.68 -0.34
N ARG A 78 4.80 18.77 0.08
CA ARG A 78 4.13 19.94 0.67
C ARG A 78 3.09 20.52 -0.29
N LEU A 79 3.47 20.77 -1.54
CA LEU A 79 2.54 21.26 -2.56
C LEU A 79 1.36 20.32 -2.76
N ILE A 80 1.61 19.02 -2.92
CA ILE A 80 0.55 18.02 -3.09
C ILE A 80 -0.42 18.04 -1.91
N ARG A 81 0.07 18.17 -0.67
CA ARG A 81 -0.79 18.29 0.53
C ARG A 81 -1.68 19.53 0.49
N ILE A 82 -1.14 20.68 0.10
CA ILE A 82 -1.89 21.94 0.01
C ILE A 82 -3.00 21.80 -1.03
N LEU A 83 -2.63 21.41 -2.25
CA LEU A 83 -3.54 21.23 -3.37
C LEU A 83 -4.65 20.22 -3.05
N MET A 84 -4.31 19.07 -2.44
CA MET A 84 -5.29 18.07 -2.03
C MET A 84 -6.24 18.56 -0.94
N ARG A 85 -5.76 19.39 0.00
CA ARG A 85 -6.62 19.99 1.02
C ARG A 85 -7.59 20.97 0.40
N ASP A 86 -7.11 21.86 -0.48
CA ASP A 86 -7.97 22.84 -1.15
C ASP A 86 -9.06 22.13 -1.98
N LEU A 87 -8.67 21.10 -2.73
CA LEU A 87 -9.60 20.23 -3.45
C LEU A 87 -10.64 19.60 -2.52
N LEU A 88 -10.20 18.96 -1.43
CA LEU A 88 -11.12 18.31 -0.49
C LEU A 88 -12.03 19.29 0.24
N ILE A 89 -11.56 20.52 0.53
CA ILE A 89 -12.39 21.57 1.12
C ILE A 89 -13.47 22.00 0.12
N GLY A 90 -13.11 22.21 -1.15
CA GLY A 90 -14.06 22.53 -2.21
C GLY A 90 -15.10 21.43 -2.44
N VAL A 91 -14.67 20.17 -2.50
CA VAL A 91 -15.59 19.03 -2.63
C VAL A 91 -16.47 18.89 -1.39
N ASN A 92 -15.92 19.05 -0.19
CA ASN A 92 -16.71 19.03 1.06
C ASN A 92 -17.76 20.14 1.10
N TYR A 93 -17.44 21.32 0.57
CA TYR A 93 -18.38 22.42 0.42
C TYR A 93 -19.54 22.04 -0.51
N LEU A 94 -19.29 21.46 -1.68
CA LEU A 94 -20.36 20.98 -2.57
C LEU A 94 -21.23 19.93 -1.88
N HIS A 95 -20.61 18.94 -1.24
CA HIS A 95 -21.33 17.86 -0.54
C HIS A 95 -22.16 18.36 0.64
N SER A 96 -21.74 19.43 1.32
CA SER A 96 -22.52 20.04 2.41
C SER A 96 -23.73 20.82 1.90
N HIS A 97 -23.71 21.27 0.64
CA HIS A 97 -24.80 21.99 -0.02
C HIS A 97 -25.70 21.09 -0.87
N GLY A 98 -25.56 19.76 -0.74
CA GLY A 98 -26.44 18.82 -1.44
C GLY A 98 -25.99 18.44 -2.84
N LEU A 99 -24.80 18.85 -3.30
CA LEU A 99 -24.35 18.64 -4.67
C LEU A 99 -23.18 17.66 -4.73
N ALA A 100 -23.18 16.75 -5.69
CA ALA A 100 -21.97 16.08 -6.18
C ALA A 100 -21.47 16.75 -7.44
N HIS A 101 -20.16 16.76 -7.62
CA HIS A 101 -19.55 17.29 -8.83
C HIS A 101 -19.66 16.34 -10.02
N THR A 102 -19.54 15.03 -9.79
CA THR A 102 -19.60 13.91 -10.76
C THR A 102 -18.57 13.90 -11.90
N GLU A 103 -17.75 14.95 -12.01
CA GLU A 103 -16.75 15.08 -13.08
C GLU A 103 -15.42 15.69 -12.57
N LEU A 104 -14.96 15.26 -11.40
CA LEU A 104 -13.67 15.70 -10.88
C LEU A 104 -12.52 15.09 -11.70
N ARG A 105 -11.81 15.93 -12.45
CA ARG A 105 -10.62 15.55 -13.22
C ARG A 105 -9.60 16.68 -13.20
N LEU A 106 -8.36 16.41 -13.59
CA LEU A 106 -7.29 17.42 -13.60
C LEU A 106 -7.58 18.61 -14.52
N GLU A 107 -8.41 18.39 -15.55
CA GLU A 107 -8.86 19.40 -16.50
C GLU A 107 -9.81 20.41 -15.85
N ASN A 108 -10.58 19.97 -14.86
CA ASN A 108 -11.63 20.75 -14.20
C ASN A 108 -11.14 21.43 -12.90
N LEU A 109 -9.84 21.38 -12.61
CA LEU A 109 -9.24 21.99 -11.43
C LEU A 109 -8.34 23.15 -11.84
N HIS A 110 -8.62 24.35 -11.33
CA HIS A 110 -7.90 25.56 -11.70
C HIS A 110 -7.15 26.13 -10.49
N ILE A 111 -5.94 26.62 -10.72
CA ILE A 111 -5.13 27.26 -9.67
C ILE A 111 -5.32 28.76 -9.79
N CYS A 112 -6.00 29.36 -8.81
CA CYS A 112 -6.24 30.80 -8.81
C CYS A 112 -5.02 31.54 -8.23
N PRO A 113 -4.28 32.35 -9.02
CA PRO A 113 -3.11 33.07 -8.51
C PRO A 113 -3.47 34.15 -7.49
N VAL A 114 -4.67 34.74 -7.62
CA VAL A 114 -5.18 35.79 -6.73
C VAL A 114 -5.51 35.19 -5.36
N ASP A 115 -6.31 34.13 -5.34
CA ASP A 115 -6.74 33.50 -4.09
C ASP A 115 -5.74 32.48 -3.55
N ARG A 116 -4.69 32.16 -4.31
CA ARG A 116 -3.57 31.27 -3.95
C ARG A 116 -4.00 29.86 -3.52
N HIS A 117 -5.06 29.32 -4.13
CA HIS A 117 -5.55 27.96 -3.88
C HIS A 117 -6.21 27.35 -5.13
N ILE A 118 -6.45 26.03 -5.08
CA ILE A 118 -7.22 25.33 -6.12
C ILE A 118 -8.70 25.66 -6.02
N LYS A 119 -9.33 25.97 -7.15
CA LYS A 119 -10.78 26.00 -7.31
C LYS A 119 -11.28 24.80 -8.08
N VAL A 120 -12.34 24.20 -7.54
CA VAL A 120 -13.13 23.17 -8.20
C VAL A 120 -13.99 23.84 -9.27
N GLY A 121 -13.74 23.50 -10.53
CA GLY A 121 -14.31 24.18 -11.69
C GLY A 121 -15.34 23.35 -12.46
N ILE A 122 -16.22 24.08 -13.16
CA ILE A 122 -17.23 23.61 -14.12
C ILE A 122 -18.16 22.53 -13.53
N LEU A 123 -19.27 23.00 -12.95
CA LEU A 123 -20.35 22.16 -12.41
C LEU A 123 -21.34 21.68 -13.49
N GLY A 124 -20.91 21.58 -14.76
CA GLY A 124 -21.80 21.28 -15.89
C GLY A 124 -22.49 19.92 -15.80
N ASN A 125 -21.87 18.96 -15.11
CA ASN A 125 -22.42 17.64 -14.82
C ASN A 125 -22.77 17.44 -13.34
N ALA A 126 -22.75 18.51 -12.53
CA ALA A 126 -23.05 18.40 -11.12
C ALA A 126 -24.47 17.86 -10.92
N ALA A 127 -24.64 17.01 -9.92
CA ALA A 127 -25.90 16.33 -9.66
C ALA A 127 -26.35 16.60 -8.22
N ASP A 128 -27.63 16.87 -8.06
CA ASP A 128 -28.27 17.09 -6.77
C ASP A 128 -28.51 15.74 -6.07
N PHE A 129 -28.25 15.68 -4.77
CA PHE A 129 -28.60 14.54 -3.94
C PHE A 129 -30.11 14.37 -3.80
N HIS A 130 -30.89 15.43 -3.98
CA HIS A 130 -32.33 15.48 -3.73
C HIS A 130 -33.20 15.32 -4.99
N GLU A 131 -32.60 15.09 -6.16
CA GLU A 131 -33.35 14.93 -7.41
C GLU A 131 -34.36 13.77 -7.28
N TYR A 132 -35.65 14.12 -7.28
CA TYR A 132 -36.76 13.23 -6.93
C TYR A 132 -37.02 12.25 -8.09
N SER A 133 -36.71 10.98 -7.90
CA SER A 133 -37.16 9.94 -8.82
C SER A 133 -38.58 9.51 -8.42
N PRO A 134 -39.59 9.60 -9.31
CA PRO A 134 -40.98 9.26 -8.98
C PRO A 134 -41.18 7.81 -8.50
N ASP A 135 -40.19 6.92 -8.69
CA ASP A 135 -40.20 5.52 -8.24
C ASP A 135 -39.60 5.28 -6.84
N ASP A 136 -38.97 6.29 -6.21
CA ASP A 136 -38.23 6.12 -4.95
C ASP A 136 -39.10 6.36 -3.69
N SER A 137 -40.02 5.43 -3.43
CA SER A 137 -40.85 5.42 -2.22
C SER A 137 -40.14 4.90 -0.96
N LYS A 138 -38.81 4.72 -0.99
CA LYS A 138 -38.02 4.19 0.14
C LYS A 138 -36.92 5.16 0.56
N MET A 139 -37.02 5.68 1.79
CA MET A 139 -35.99 6.50 2.47
C MET A 139 -34.57 5.90 2.40
N GLY A 140 -34.45 4.56 2.31
CA GLY A 140 -33.17 3.87 2.12
C GLY A 140 -32.50 4.13 0.75
N SER A 141 -33.28 4.32 -0.31
CA SER A 141 -32.78 4.56 -1.68
C SER A 141 -32.05 5.91 -1.79
N TYR A 142 -32.58 6.96 -1.14
CA TYR A 142 -31.98 8.29 -1.13
C TYR A 142 -30.62 8.34 -0.44
N MET A 143 -30.50 7.67 0.73
CA MET A 143 -29.24 7.60 1.45
C MET A 143 -28.17 6.82 0.68
N ASP A 144 -28.59 5.78 -0.03
CA ASP A 144 -27.71 5.00 -0.91
C ASP A 144 -27.25 5.83 -2.13
N ARG A 145 -28.15 6.59 -2.78
CA ARG A 145 -27.79 7.47 -3.91
C ARG A 145 -26.78 8.54 -3.48
N ARG A 146 -27.07 9.27 -2.41
CA ARG A 146 -26.15 10.29 -1.87
C ARG A 146 -24.78 9.69 -1.54
N GLN A 147 -24.76 8.54 -0.86
CA GLN A 147 -23.51 7.87 -0.51
C GLN A 147 -22.74 7.43 -1.76
N MET A 148 -23.42 6.93 -2.80
CA MET A 148 -22.80 6.55 -4.06
C MET A 148 -22.19 7.75 -4.79
N MET A 149 -22.89 8.88 -4.84
CA MET A 149 -22.41 10.10 -5.51
C MET A 149 -21.22 10.71 -4.79
N ILE A 150 -21.28 10.83 -3.46
CA ILE A 150 -20.14 11.26 -2.64
C ILE A 150 -18.95 10.32 -2.86
N ALA A 151 -19.18 9.01 -2.81
CA ALA A 151 -18.11 8.05 -3.03
C ALA A 151 -17.53 8.20 -4.44
N PHE A 152 -18.36 8.43 -5.47
CA PHE A 152 -17.88 8.63 -6.84
C PHE A 152 -16.90 9.81 -6.93
N ASP A 153 -17.28 10.97 -6.39
CA ASP A 153 -16.39 12.15 -6.33
C ASP A 153 -15.08 11.82 -5.61
N MET A 154 -15.16 11.11 -4.47
CA MET A 154 -13.98 10.72 -3.70
C MET A 154 -13.05 9.77 -4.48
N ARG A 155 -13.59 8.92 -5.35
CA ARG A 155 -12.78 8.07 -6.25
C ARG A 155 -12.03 8.93 -7.26
N CYS A 156 -12.70 9.93 -7.83
CA CYS A 156 -12.09 10.88 -8.75
C CYS A 156 -10.99 11.71 -8.08
N VAL A 157 -11.19 12.14 -6.82
CA VAL A 157 -10.14 12.76 -5.99
C VAL A 157 -8.94 11.82 -5.83
N GLY A 158 -9.18 10.52 -5.63
CA GLY A 158 -8.13 9.49 -5.64
C GLY A 158 -7.33 9.44 -6.94
N PHE A 159 -7.99 9.55 -8.09
CA PHE A 159 -7.32 9.61 -9.40
C PHE A 159 -6.51 10.90 -9.60
N VAL A 160 -7.03 12.03 -9.11
CA VAL A 160 -6.29 13.31 -9.10
C VAL A 160 -5.03 13.18 -8.27
N LEU A 161 -5.12 12.67 -7.03
CA LEU A 161 -3.97 12.42 -6.17
C LEU A 161 -2.94 11.50 -6.85
N ALA A 162 -3.40 10.38 -7.41
CA ALA A 162 -2.54 9.41 -8.08
C ALA A 162 -1.73 10.06 -9.21
N LYS A 163 -2.39 10.84 -10.08
CA LYS A 163 -1.74 11.50 -11.22
C LYS A 163 -0.83 12.66 -10.83
N MET A 164 -1.16 13.38 -9.76
CA MET A 164 -0.29 14.44 -9.22
C MET A 164 1.01 13.88 -8.67
N VAL A 165 0.95 12.70 -8.04
CA VAL A 165 2.13 12.07 -7.41
C VAL A 165 2.92 11.21 -8.40
N LEU A 166 2.23 10.44 -9.23
CA LEU A 166 2.79 9.52 -10.23
C LEU A 166 2.40 10.02 -11.63
N ARG A 167 3.23 10.89 -12.19
CA ARG A 167 2.96 11.52 -13.50
C ARG A 167 2.87 10.52 -14.64
N ASP A 168 3.44 9.33 -14.51
CA ASP A 168 3.30 8.25 -15.50
C ASP A 168 1.82 7.84 -15.70
N LEU A 169 0.96 8.08 -14.71
CA LEU A 169 -0.49 7.86 -14.82
C LEU A 169 -1.19 8.93 -15.69
N MET A 170 -0.48 9.92 -16.21
CA MET A 170 -0.97 10.83 -17.24
C MET A 170 -0.99 10.17 -18.62
N ASP A 171 -0.16 9.14 -18.85
CA ASP A 171 -0.20 8.31 -20.05
C ASP A 171 -1.50 7.48 -20.07
N PRO A 172 -2.36 7.62 -21.09
CA PRO A 172 -3.60 6.86 -21.21
C PRO A 172 -3.41 5.33 -21.14
N LEU A 173 -2.31 4.79 -21.66
CA LEU A 173 -2.03 3.35 -21.68
C LEU A 173 -1.73 2.83 -20.28
N ILE A 174 -0.86 3.54 -19.54
CA ILE A 174 -0.52 3.21 -18.15
C ILE A 174 -1.77 3.38 -17.27
N PHE A 175 -2.52 4.47 -17.46
CA PHE A 175 -3.75 4.72 -16.72
C PHE A 175 -4.85 3.69 -17.01
N SER A 176 -4.91 3.14 -18.23
CA SER A 176 -5.83 2.05 -18.57
C SER A 176 -5.51 0.78 -17.76
N LYS A 177 -4.23 0.38 -17.68
CA LYS A 177 -3.77 -0.74 -16.84
C LYS A 177 -4.12 -0.53 -15.36
N PHE A 178 -3.92 0.69 -14.86
CA PHE A 178 -4.28 1.08 -13.50
C PHE A 178 -5.79 1.01 -13.23
N LYS A 179 -6.63 1.47 -14.17
CA LYS A 179 -8.09 1.31 -14.06
C LYS A 179 -8.49 -0.16 -14.10
N ALA A 180 -7.89 -0.96 -14.98
CA ALA A 180 -8.17 -2.38 -15.09
C ALA A 180 -7.87 -3.12 -13.79
N PHE A 181 -6.76 -2.78 -13.12
CA PHE A 181 -6.42 -3.29 -11.78
C PHE A 181 -7.56 -3.06 -10.79
N LEU A 182 -8.07 -1.83 -10.68
CA LEU A 182 -9.18 -1.50 -9.77
C LEU A 182 -10.50 -2.17 -10.15
N SER A 183 -10.79 -2.30 -11.45
CA SER A 183 -12.02 -2.93 -11.94
C SER A 183 -12.05 -4.45 -11.76
N LYS A 184 -10.89 -5.11 -11.69
CA LYS A 184 -10.79 -6.55 -11.38
C LYS A 184 -11.21 -6.90 -9.94
N GLY A 185 -11.51 -5.90 -9.09
CA GLY A 185 -11.92 -6.11 -7.70
C GLY A 185 -10.75 -6.42 -6.77
N THR A 186 -9.51 -6.21 -7.22
CA THR A 186 -8.31 -6.30 -6.38
C THR A 186 -8.34 -5.23 -5.29
N ASP A 187 -7.74 -5.52 -4.13
CA ASP A 187 -7.69 -4.56 -3.03
C ASP A 187 -6.73 -3.40 -3.36
N PRO A 188 -7.19 -2.14 -3.37
CA PRO A 188 -6.35 -0.97 -3.62
C PRO A 188 -5.21 -0.79 -2.61
N SER A 189 -5.21 -1.50 -1.50
CA SER A 189 -4.07 -1.52 -0.59
C SER A 189 -2.80 -2.00 -1.32
N CYS A 190 -2.92 -2.96 -2.24
CA CYS A 190 -1.80 -3.53 -2.98
C CYS A 190 -1.33 -2.66 -4.18
N LEU A 191 -1.74 -1.39 -4.22
CA LEU A 191 -1.40 -0.45 -5.29
C LEU A 191 0.10 -0.22 -5.43
N ARG A 192 0.83 -0.20 -4.32
CA ARG A 192 2.28 0.02 -4.33
C ARG A 192 2.98 -1.10 -5.10
N GLU A 193 2.66 -2.34 -4.76
CA GLU A 193 3.22 -3.56 -5.35
C GLU A 193 2.88 -3.63 -6.84
N PHE A 194 1.64 -3.32 -7.23
CA PHE A 194 1.23 -3.24 -8.63
C PHE A 194 2.02 -2.17 -9.41
N LEU A 195 2.02 -0.94 -8.91
CA LEU A 195 2.58 0.21 -9.63
C LEU A 195 4.10 0.13 -9.76
N MET A 196 4.79 -0.48 -8.80
CA MET A 196 6.25 -0.69 -8.90
C MET A 196 6.62 -1.48 -10.16
N HIS A 197 5.79 -2.41 -10.63
CA HIS A 197 6.08 -3.17 -11.85
C HIS A 197 5.66 -2.46 -13.13
N VAL A 198 4.59 -1.65 -13.07
CA VAL A 198 4.03 -0.96 -14.24
C VAL A 198 4.85 0.29 -14.58
N VAL A 199 5.33 1.03 -13.58
CA VAL A 199 5.99 2.33 -13.77
C VAL A 199 7.52 2.23 -13.88
N ASN A 200 8.18 1.32 -13.14
CA ASN A 200 9.65 1.27 -13.08
C ASN A 200 10.36 0.73 -14.34
N ARG A 201 9.65 0.32 -15.40
CA ARG A 201 10.31 -0.31 -16.56
C ARG A 201 11.09 0.68 -17.44
N ASN A 202 10.76 1.98 -17.43
CA ASN A 202 11.18 2.87 -18.53
C ASN A 202 11.72 4.27 -18.15
N SER A 203 11.84 4.67 -16.87
CA SER A 203 12.23 6.05 -16.54
C SER A 203 13.44 6.15 -15.60
N SER A 204 14.47 6.88 -16.06
CA SER A 204 15.63 7.30 -15.29
C SER A 204 15.31 8.41 -14.27
N SER A 205 14.11 9.00 -14.34
CA SER A 205 13.59 9.90 -13.31
C SER A 205 13.27 9.10 -12.06
N LYS A 206 14.24 9.06 -11.14
CA LYS A 206 14.13 8.53 -9.79
C LYS A 206 12.70 8.65 -9.25
N ASN A 207 12.19 7.55 -8.69
CA ASN A 207 10.85 7.31 -8.15
C ASN A 207 10.36 8.31 -7.07
N VAL A 208 10.31 9.61 -7.39
CA VAL A 208 9.92 10.68 -6.45
C VAL A 208 8.49 10.46 -5.98
N GLY A 209 7.57 10.05 -6.86
CA GLY A 209 6.20 9.75 -6.50
C GLY A 209 6.06 8.62 -5.47
N PHE A 210 6.79 7.52 -5.64
CA PHE A 210 6.83 6.44 -4.64
C PHE A 210 7.41 6.94 -3.31
N GLN A 211 8.51 7.70 -3.35
CA GLN A 211 9.09 8.28 -2.14
C GLN A 211 8.09 9.18 -1.39
N ILE A 212 7.31 9.99 -2.11
CA ILE A 212 6.26 10.85 -1.54
C ILE A 212 5.21 10.02 -0.81
N LEU A 213 4.74 8.92 -1.42
CA LEU A 213 3.72 8.06 -0.84
C LEU A 213 4.25 7.17 0.30
N ASP A 214 5.53 6.79 0.25
CA ASP A 214 6.24 6.02 1.27
C ASP A 214 6.60 6.86 2.51
N ARG A 215 6.62 8.20 2.40
CA ARG A 215 6.82 9.09 3.55
C ARG A 215 5.74 8.91 4.61
N ASN A 216 6.08 9.33 5.83
CA ASN A 216 5.20 9.21 7.00
C ASN A 216 4.66 7.78 7.15
N TRP A 217 5.55 6.79 7.06
CA TRP A 217 5.23 5.37 7.24
C TRP A 217 4.19 4.85 6.24
N GLY A 218 4.24 5.32 4.99
CA GLY A 218 3.31 4.88 3.94
C GLY A 218 1.92 5.53 4.01
N ALA A 219 1.77 6.66 4.69
CA ALA A 219 0.47 7.34 4.82
C ALA A 219 -0.12 7.75 3.48
N GLY A 220 0.70 8.09 2.48
CA GLY A 220 0.21 8.45 1.15
C GLY A 220 -0.48 7.28 0.46
N TRP A 221 0.15 6.10 0.52
CA TRP A 221 -0.45 4.87 0.02
C TRP A 221 -1.75 4.51 0.75
N ASN A 222 -1.82 4.74 2.06
CA ASN A 222 -3.05 4.49 2.83
C ASN A 222 -4.20 5.40 2.39
N LEU A 223 -3.95 6.70 2.26
CA LEU A 223 -4.97 7.63 1.81
C LEU A 223 -5.44 7.26 0.40
N LEU A 224 -4.50 6.93 -0.49
CA LEU A 224 -4.81 6.57 -1.87
C LEU A 224 -5.65 5.29 -1.95
N SER A 225 -5.33 4.26 -1.16
CA SER A 225 -6.13 3.03 -1.12
C SER A 225 -7.54 3.27 -0.58
N LEU A 226 -7.68 4.15 0.41
CA LEU A 226 -8.98 4.53 0.99
C LEU A 226 -9.84 5.38 0.03
N LEU A 227 -9.22 6.26 -0.76
CA LEU A 227 -9.91 7.03 -1.81
C LEU A 227 -10.35 6.14 -2.97
N LEU A 228 -9.56 5.11 -3.28
CA LEU A 228 -9.81 4.20 -4.40
C LEU A 228 -10.49 2.88 -4.01
N ALA A 229 -10.98 2.78 -2.77
CA ALA A 229 -11.70 1.60 -2.27
C ALA A 229 -12.74 1.12 -3.28
N THR A 230 -12.74 -0.19 -3.58
CA THR A 230 -13.61 -0.80 -4.60
C THR A 230 -15.08 -0.63 -4.25
N LYS A 231 -15.44 -0.85 -2.99
CA LYS A 231 -16.79 -0.65 -2.46
C LYS A 231 -17.02 0.83 -2.09
N PRO A 232 -18.08 1.48 -2.61
CA PRO A 232 -18.43 2.86 -2.26
C PRO A 232 -18.56 3.08 -0.74
N SER A 233 -19.13 2.11 -0.02
CA SER A 233 -19.34 2.19 1.44
C SER A 233 -18.05 2.13 2.27
N GLN A 234 -16.95 1.63 1.70
CA GLN A 234 -15.64 1.58 2.36
C GLN A 234 -14.75 2.77 1.98
N ARG A 235 -15.19 3.60 1.05
CA ARG A 235 -14.44 4.76 0.56
C ARG A 235 -14.46 5.87 1.60
N ILE A 236 -13.30 6.51 1.80
CA ILE A 236 -13.17 7.59 2.77
C ILE A 236 -13.99 8.82 2.35
N SER A 237 -14.66 9.45 3.32
CA SER A 237 -15.37 10.72 3.10
C SER A 237 -14.42 11.92 3.09
N CYS A 238 -14.86 13.06 2.55
CA CYS A 238 -14.06 14.30 2.50
C CYS A 238 -13.52 14.70 3.88
N LEU A 239 -14.39 14.70 4.89
CA LEU A 239 -14.04 15.08 6.26
C LEU A 239 -12.96 14.17 6.86
N ASN A 240 -13.09 12.85 6.64
CA ASN A 240 -12.11 11.89 7.14
C ASN A 240 -10.79 11.99 6.37
N ALA A 241 -10.84 12.24 5.05
CA ALA A 241 -9.65 12.46 4.22
C ALA A 241 -8.87 13.70 4.67
N LEU A 242 -9.55 14.81 4.98
CA LEU A 242 -8.93 16.03 5.50
C LEU A 242 -8.20 15.84 6.83
N ARG A 243 -8.62 14.85 7.64
CA ARG A 243 -7.99 14.47 8.91
C ARG A 243 -6.91 13.39 8.76
N HIS A 244 -6.65 12.94 7.54
CA HIS A 244 -5.73 11.85 7.29
C HIS A 244 -4.27 12.27 7.54
N PRO A 245 -3.43 11.43 8.20
CA PRO A 245 -2.04 11.79 8.52
C PRO A 245 -1.18 12.21 7.32
N PHE A 246 -1.52 11.73 6.12
CA PHE A 246 -0.86 12.16 4.89
C PHE A 246 -1.02 13.66 4.63
N LEU A 247 -2.19 14.26 4.89
CA LEU A 247 -2.46 15.69 4.62
C LEU A 247 -2.09 16.60 5.79
N CYS A 248 -2.09 16.07 7.01
CA CYS A 248 -1.81 16.84 8.22
C CYS A 248 -0.33 16.81 8.66
N GLY A 249 0.48 15.90 8.11
CA GLY A 249 1.89 15.79 8.45
C GLY A 249 2.16 15.08 9.79
N PRO A 250 3.45 14.88 10.14
CA PRO A 250 3.85 14.08 11.30
C PRO A 250 3.61 14.76 12.66
N ARG A 251 3.40 16.08 12.67
CA ARG A 251 3.11 16.86 13.89
C ARG A 251 1.64 16.80 14.32
N TRP A 252 0.77 16.25 13.48
CA TRP A 252 -0.66 16.15 13.76
C TRP A 252 -0.95 15.03 14.75
N ARG A 253 -1.40 15.40 15.96
CA ARG A 253 -1.78 14.48 17.03
C ARG A 253 -3.27 14.18 16.98
N VAL A 254 -3.71 13.42 15.99
CA VAL A 254 -4.99 12.70 16.10
C VAL A 254 -4.65 11.32 16.62
N ASP A 255 -5.37 10.84 17.64
CA ASP A 255 -5.26 9.46 18.11
C ASP A 255 -5.46 8.53 16.91
N PRO A 256 -4.37 7.97 16.34
CA PRO A 256 -4.46 7.32 15.05
C PRO A 256 -5.27 6.04 15.24
N PRO A 257 -6.21 5.74 14.34
CA PRO A 257 -6.99 4.52 14.46
C PRO A 257 -6.05 3.32 14.40
N MET A 258 -6.41 2.24 15.09
CA MET A 258 -5.59 1.02 15.14
C MET A 258 -5.21 0.47 13.76
N GLY A 259 -6.09 0.65 12.75
CA GLY A 259 -5.78 0.32 11.36
C GLY A 259 -4.60 1.10 10.79
N MET A 260 -4.49 2.39 11.10
CA MET A 260 -3.39 3.25 10.64
C MET A 260 -2.07 2.91 11.33
N ILE A 261 -2.10 2.55 12.62
CA ILE A 261 -0.90 2.09 13.34
C ILE A 261 -0.36 0.82 12.67
N ARG A 262 -1.24 -0.16 12.40
CA ARG A 262 -0.87 -1.42 11.72
C ARG A 262 -0.35 -1.19 10.32
N TRP A 263 -1.02 -0.33 9.55
CA TRP A 263 -0.54 0.08 8.23
C TRP A 263 0.88 0.64 8.30
N SER A 264 1.10 1.56 9.24
CA SER A 264 2.39 2.24 9.42
C SER A 264 3.49 1.26 9.79
N LEU A 265 3.21 0.31 10.70
CA LEU A 265 4.15 -0.76 11.07
C LEU A 265 4.49 -1.65 9.86
N GLY A 266 3.48 -2.10 9.12
CA GLY A 266 3.64 -2.95 7.94
C GLY A 266 4.43 -2.28 6.82
N SER A 267 4.06 -1.05 6.46
CA SER A 267 4.77 -0.27 5.44
C SER A 267 6.22 0.03 5.84
N THR A 268 6.48 0.28 7.13
CA THR A 268 7.86 0.47 7.62
C THR A 268 8.66 -0.83 7.57
N ALA A 269 8.03 -1.97 7.91
CA ALA A 269 8.66 -3.27 7.82
C ALA A 269 9.08 -3.59 6.37
N VAL A 270 8.17 -3.43 5.40
CA VAL A 270 8.45 -3.61 3.97
C VAL A 270 9.59 -2.70 3.51
N ARG A 271 9.55 -1.42 3.89
CA ARG A 271 10.59 -0.47 3.50
C ARG A 271 11.96 -0.81 4.08
N ILE A 272 12.02 -1.25 5.35
CA ILE A 272 13.26 -1.75 5.95
C ILE A 272 13.80 -2.94 5.15
N THR A 273 12.93 -3.84 4.71
CA THR A 273 13.34 -5.05 4.00
C THR A 273 13.81 -4.81 2.56
N GLU A 274 13.29 -3.77 1.89
CA GLU A 274 13.62 -3.44 0.50
C GLU A 274 14.79 -2.46 0.38
N GLU A 275 14.88 -1.44 1.24
CA GLU A 275 15.84 -0.33 1.06
C GLU A 275 17.14 -0.51 1.84
N TYR A 276 17.16 -1.29 2.92
CA TYR A 276 18.30 -1.32 3.84
C TYR A 276 19.08 -2.62 3.79
N ILE A 277 20.41 -2.50 3.68
CA ILE A 277 21.33 -3.60 3.96
C ILE A 277 21.25 -3.92 5.46
N TYR A 278 21.02 -5.19 5.79
CA TYR A 278 20.67 -5.63 7.15
C TYR A 278 21.85 -5.58 8.13
N GLY A 279 22.04 -4.43 8.77
CA GLY A 279 22.80 -4.33 10.01
C GLY A 279 22.04 -4.90 11.21
N ARG A 280 22.77 -5.13 12.32
CA ARG A 280 22.20 -5.66 13.58
C ARG A 280 21.05 -4.80 14.12
N GLN A 281 21.12 -3.49 13.94
CA GLN A 281 20.12 -2.54 14.42
C GLN A 281 18.82 -2.62 13.60
N GLN A 282 18.90 -2.72 12.27
CA GLN A 282 17.74 -2.89 11.40
C GLN A 282 17.02 -4.21 11.68
N ARG A 283 17.77 -5.31 11.85
CA ARG A 283 17.21 -6.63 12.22
C ARG A 283 16.42 -6.57 13.53
N ARG A 284 16.98 -5.92 14.57
CA ARG A 284 16.30 -5.72 15.86
C ARG A 284 15.02 -4.89 15.70
N ARG A 285 15.06 -3.81 14.91
CA ARG A 285 13.88 -2.98 14.63
C ARG A 285 12.78 -3.74 13.88
N LEU A 286 13.16 -4.54 12.89
CA LEU A 286 12.21 -5.33 12.11
C LEU A 286 11.57 -6.43 12.96
N ALA A 287 12.36 -7.15 13.77
CA ALA A 287 11.83 -8.13 14.72
C ALA A 287 10.81 -7.48 15.68
N HIS A 288 11.15 -6.30 16.21
CA HIS A 288 10.27 -5.51 17.05
C HIS A 288 8.95 -5.13 16.36
N PHE A 289 9.00 -4.68 15.09
CA PHE A 289 7.79 -4.36 14.33
C PHE A 289 6.94 -5.58 14.04
N ILE A 290 7.55 -6.72 13.72
CA ILE A 290 6.83 -7.98 13.52
C ILE A 290 6.07 -8.35 14.79
N GLU A 291 6.70 -8.30 15.96
CA GLU A 291 6.05 -8.62 17.23
C GLU A 291 4.90 -7.65 17.56
N LEU A 292 5.06 -6.35 17.28
CA LEU A 292 3.97 -5.38 17.42
C LEU A 292 2.80 -5.69 16.47
N MET A 293 3.07 -6.02 15.21
CA MET A 293 2.01 -6.38 14.25
C MET A 293 1.23 -7.63 14.69
N GLU A 294 1.94 -8.62 15.25
CA GLU A 294 1.34 -9.85 15.79
C GLU A 294 0.46 -9.58 17.00
N MET A 295 0.88 -8.69 17.91
CA MET A 295 0.04 -8.28 19.05
C MET A 295 -1.20 -7.51 18.61
N LEU A 296 -1.09 -6.69 17.57
CA LEU A 296 -2.19 -5.89 17.05
C LEU A 296 -3.07 -6.67 16.06
N ASN A 297 -2.94 -8.01 15.99
CA ASN A 297 -3.62 -8.83 15.00
C ASN A 297 -5.17 -8.68 15.05
N PRO A 298 -5.80 -8.09 14.01
CA PRO A 298 -7.26 -7.93 13.94
C PRO A 298 -8.00 -9.26 13.72
N HIS A 299 -7.32 -10.27 13.17
CA HIS A 299 -7.90 -11.48 12.60
C HIS A 299 -7.28 -12.71 13.25
N SER A 300 -7.36 -12.80 14.57
CA SER A 300 -6.86 -13.95 15.33
C SER A 300 -7.68 -15.24 15.13
N LYS A 301 -8.94 -15.11 14.68
CA LYS A 301 -9.84 -16.25 14.48
C LYS A 301 -9.69 -16.85 13.07
N PRO A 302 -9.59 -18.18 12.93
CA PRO A 302 -9.49 -18.86 11.63
C PRO A 302 -10.60 -18.52 10.64
N LYS A 303 -11.82 -18.26 11.13
CA LYS A 303 -12.97 -17.90 10.27
C LYS A 303 -12.69 -16.68 9.39
N HIS A 304 -11.88 -15.72 9.87
CA HIS A 304 -11.54 -14.53 9.12
C HIS A 304 -10.56 -14.83 7.98
N TRP A 305 -9.68 -15.82 8.15
CA TRP A 305 -8.67 -16.18 7.16
C TRP A 305 -9.24 -16.90 5.93
N LEU A 306 -10.43 -17.52 6.06
CA LEU A 306 -11.08 -18.31 5.01
C LEU A 306 -11.27 -17.57 3.67
N ASN A 307 -11.36 -16.25 3.71
CA ASN A 307 -11.53 -15.39 2.54
C ASN A 307 -10.34 -14.44 2.31
N LEU A 308 -9.43 -14.32 3.28
CA LEU A 308 -8.33 -13.35 3.25
C LEU A 308 -6.99 -13.98 2.82
N LEU A 309 -6.76 -15.23 3.20
CA LEU A 309 -5.51 -15.95 2.89
C LEU A 309 -5.31 -16.31 1.41
N PRO A 310 -6.36 -16.66 0.62
CA PRO A 310 -6.16 -17.03 -0.77
C PRO A 310 -5.48 -15.92 -1.60
N GLY A 311 -4.55 -16.34 -2.46
CA GLY A 311 -3.74 -15.45 -3.29
C GLY A 311 -2.28 -15.88 -3.37
N THR A 312 -1.51 -15.12 -4.12
CA THR A 312 -0.07 -15.33 -4.30
C THR A 312 0.73 -14.38 -3.41
N TRP A 313 1.64 -14.91 -2.61
CA TRP A 313 2.39 -14.17 -1.60
C TRP A 313 3.90 -14.27 -1.88
N ARG A 314 4.56 -13.16 -2.16
CA ARG A 314 6.01 -13.07 -2.37
C ARG A 314 6.74 -12.94 -1.03
N LEU A 315 7.74 -13.78 -0.80
CA LEU A 315 8.57 -13.71 0.40
C LEU A 315 9.56 -12.54 0.31
N LEU A 316 9.54 -11.65 1.31
CA LEU A 316 10.47 -10.51 1.40
C LEU A 316 11.58 -10.71 2.43
N TYR A 317 11.28 -11.40 3.53
CA TYR A 317 12.22 -11.52 4.65
C TYR A 317 12.02 -12.80 5.45
N SER A 318 13.13 -13.35 5.93
CA SER A 318 13.16 -14.40 6.94
C SER A 318 14.06 -13.98 8.10
N THR A 319 13.74 -14.39 9.32
CA THR A 319 14.37 -13.87 10.54
C THR A 319 15.90 -13.91 10.49
N GLY A 320 16.51 -12.72 10.42
CA GLY A 320 17.96 -12.53 10.42
C GLY A 320 18.66 -12.84 9.09
N ARG A 321 17.91 -13.16 8.01
CA ARG A 321 18.45 -13.50 6.69
C ARG A 321 17.72 -12.73 5.59
N HIS A 322 18.48 -12.18 4.66
CA HIS A 322 17.92 -11.66 3.41
C HIS A 322 18.07 -12.71 2.32
N ILE A 323 17.05 -12.86 1.50
CA ILE A 323 17.01 -13.88 0.44
C ILE A 323 17.81 -13.36 -0.74
N GLY A 324 18.64 -14.20 -1.34
CA GLY A 324 19.44 -13.81 -2.50
C GLY A 324 20.70 -13.00 -2.18
N LEU A 325 20.90 -12.55 -0.93
CA LEU A 325 22.13 -11.88 -0.53
C LEU A 325 23.06 -12.84 0.22
N THR A 326 24.21 -13.10 -0.39
CA THR A 326 25.29 -13.85 0.27
C THR A 326 26.63 -13.17 0.03
N LEU A 327 27.44 -13.08 1.08
CA LEU A 327 28.82 -12.58 1.02
C LEU A 327 29.84 -13.71 0.83
N ARG A 328 29.37 -14.96 0.82
CA ARG A 328 30.23 -16.14 0.59
C ARG A 328 30.51 -16.29 -0.90
N GLN A 329 31.61 -16.95 -1.24
CA GLN A 329 31.80 -17.49 -2.58
C GLN A 329 31.12 -18.87 -2.64
N PRO A 330 29.99 -19.02 -3.35
CA PRO A 330 29.31 -20.30 -3.42
C PRO A 330 29.97 -21.23 -4.45
N PRO A 331 29.87 -22.56 -4.28
CA PRO A 331 30.42 -23.53 -5.23
C PRO A 331 29.69 -23.49 -6.59
N ALA A 332 28.41 -23.13 -6.59
CA ALA A 332 27.63 -22.81 -7.78
C ALA A 332 26.96 -21.45 -7.56
N ARG A 333 27.00 -20.56 -8.55
CA ARG A 333 26.36 -19.25 -8.42
C ARG A 333 24.91 -19.35 -8.84
N VAL A 334 24.04 -19.23 -7.84
CA VAL A 334 22.59 -19.24 -8.03
C VAL A 334 22.04 -17.90 -7.58
N LEU A 335 21.35 -17.22 -8.49
CA LEU A 335 20.56 -16.04 -8.21
C LEU A 335 19.13 -16.47 -7.91
N ILE A 336 18.67 -16.25 -6.69
CA ILE A 336 17.27 -16.50 -6.34
C ILE A 336 16.41 -15.37 -6.92
N GLY A 337 15.38 -15.74 -7.68
CA GLY A 337 14.36 -14.84 -8.19
C GLY A 337 13.25 -14.61 -7.16
N ASP A 338 12.02 -14.54 -7.64
CA ASP A 338 10.88 -14.44 -6.74
C ASP A 338 10.56 -15.79 -6.10
N VAL A 339 10.36 -15.75 -4.79
CA VAL A 339 9.92 -16.88 -3.98
C VAL A 339 8.46 -16.63 -3.62
N LEU A 340 7.56 -17.40 -4.22
CA LEU A 340 6.13 -17.22 -4.15
C LEU A 340 5.48 -18.33 -3.34
N LEU A 341 4.51 -17.98 -2.52
CA LEU A 341 3.65 -18.89 -1.79
C LEU A 341 2.21 -18.66 -2.28
N THR A 342 1.74 -19.58 -3.11
CA THR A 342 0.39 -19.56 -3.68
C THR A 342 -0.53 -20.36 -2.77
N VAL A 343 -1.58 -19.71 -2.27
CA VAL A 343 -2.60 -20.36 -1.45
C VAL A 343 -3.93 -20.36 -2.19
N SER A 344 -4.46 -21.53 -2.50
CA SER A 344 -5.77 -21.69 -3.13
C SER A 344 -6.73 -22.50 -2.27
N LYS A 345 -8.03 -22.24 -2.41
CA LYS A 345 -9.08 -22.86 -1.60
C LYS A 345 -9.72 -24.00 -2.38
N LEU A 346 -9.71 -25.23 -1.85
CA LEU A 346 -10.15 -26.42 -2.58
C LEU A 346 -11.68 -26.66 -2.57
N SER A 347 -12.39 -26.41 -1.46
CA SER A 347 -13.87 -26.52 -1.39
C SER A 347 -14.47 -25.99 -0.07
N LYS A 348 -15.77 -25.64 -0.06
CA LYS A 348 -16.58 -25.47 1.17
C LYS A 348 -17.24 -26.83 1.47
N PRO A 349 -17.34 -27.31 2.72
CA PRO A 349 -17.29 -26.61 4.01
C PRO A 349 -15.96 -26.73 4.80
N ASN A 350 -14.97 -27.46 4.28
CA ASN A 350 -13.73 -27.72 4.99
C ASN A 350 -12.74 -26.57 4.81
N ALA A 351 -12.13 -26.10 5.89
CA ALA A 351 -11.09 -25.06 5.87
C ALA A 351 -9.76 -25.58 5.30
N THR A 352 -9.80 -26.26 4.16
CA THR A 352 -8.68 -26.90 3.49
C THR A 352 -8.21 -26.02 2.34
N PHE A 353 -6.91 -25.76 2.31
CA PHE A 353 -6.21 -25.00 1.30
C PHE A 353 -5.20 -25.90 0.59
N SER A 354 -4.94 -25.68 -0.69
CA SER A 354 -3.65 -26.07 -1.25
C SER A 354 -2.70 -24.92 -1.09
N VAL A 355 -1.49 -25.23 -0.64
CA VAL A 355 -0.41 -24.29 -0.44
C VAL A 355 0.73 -24.79 -1.32
N ALA A 356 1.13 -23.97 -2.29
CA ALA A 356 2.25 -24.22 -3.18
C ALA A 356 3.32 -23.16 -2.95
N SER A 357 4.58 -23.57 -2.79
CA SER A 357 5.73 -22.69 -2.76
C SER A 357 6.49 -22.84 -4.07
N ASP A 358 6.57 -21.78 -4.87
CA ASP A 358 7.27 -21.71 -6.15
C ASP A 358 8.53 -20.86 -5.99
N ILE A 359 9.69 -21.43 -6.29
CA ILE A 359 11.01 -20.82 -6.13
C ILE A 359 11.67 -20.76 -7.50
N GLY A 360 11.63 -19.58 -8.12
CA GLY A 360 12.39 -19.31 -9.33
C GLY A 360 13.85 -19.00 -9.00
N PHE A 361 14.78 -19.54 -9.77
CA PHE A 361 16.20 -19.23 -9.65
C PHE A 361 16.92 -19.28 -11.00
N THR A 362 18.05 -18.60 -11.10
CA THR A 362 18.90 -18.58 -12.30
C THR A 362 20.29 -19.05 -11.92
N VAL A 363 20.77 -20.09 -12.60
CA VAL A 363 22.11 -20.64 -12.46
C VAL A 363 23.04 -19.91 -13.43
N MET A 364 23.98 -19.15 -12.90
CA MET A 364 24.95 -18.43 -13.74
C MET A 364 26.14 -19.32 -14.07
N LEU A 365 26.48 -19.40 -15.35
CA LEU A 365 27.62 -20.15 -15.86
C LEU A 365 28.86 -19.25 -15.88
N GLY A 366 29.97 -19.68 -15.26
CA GLY A 366 31.24 -18.97 -15.28
C GLY A 366 31.85 -18.68 -13.91
N GLN A 367 33.03 -18.07 -13.87
CA GLN A 367 33.78 -17.72 -12.65
C GLN A 367 33.57 -16.27 -12.16
N ASP A 368 32.83 -15.44 -12.89
CA ASP A 368 32.42 -14.11 -12.41
C ASP A 368 30.89 -13.98 -12.26
N TRP A 369 30.44 -12.96 -11.54
CA TRP A 369 29.03 -12.55 -11.56
C TRP A 369 28.79 -11.76 -12.85
N ALA A 370 28.14 -12.38 -13.83
CA ALA A 370 27.84 -11.73 -15.09
C ALA A 370 27.02 -10.45 -14.84
N HIS A 371 27.42 -9.34 -15.47
CA HIS A 371 26.77 -8.04 -15.25
C HIS A 371 25.30 -8.03 -15.70
N ASP A 372 24.98 -8.82 -16.73
CA ASP A 372 23.63 -9.03 -17.25
C ASP A 372 22.82 -10.03 -16.42
N LYS A 373 23.46 -10.72 -15.46
CA LYS A 373 22.88 -11.80 -14.64
C LYS A 373 22.26 -12.91 -15.48
N ALA A 374 22.76 -13.11 -16.70
CA ALA A 374 22.28 -14.16 -17.58
C ALA A 374 22.68 -15.55 -17.06
N GLY A 375 21.82 -16.55 -17.30
CA GLY A 375 22.06 -17.92 -16.88
C GLY A 375 20.90 -18.85 -17.23
N ILE A 376 21.01 -20.10 -16.80
CA ILE A 376 19.98 -21.13 -16.99
C ILE A 376 18.90 -20.94 -15.93
N SER A 377 17.66 -20.78 -16.36
CA SER A 377 16.51 -20.68 -15.46
C SER A 377 16.12 -22.05 -14.90
N GLY A 378 15.75 -22.05 -13.63
CA GLY A 378 15.23 -23.19 -12.91
C GLY A 378 14.05 -22.81 -12.02
N ASN A 379 13.19 -23.78 -11.77
CA ASN A 379 12.05 -23.62 -10.89
C ASN A 379 11.97 -24.81 -9.92
N MET A 380 11.66 -24.53 -8.66
CA MET A 380 11.36 -25.56 -7.67
C MET A 380 10.00 -25.28 -7.06
N GLN A 381 9.11 -26.27 -7.16
CA GLN A 381 7.75 -26.18 -6.66
C GLN A 381 7.53 -27.19 -5.53
N VAL A 382 6.89 -26.72 -4.46
CA VAL A 382 6.53 -27.55 -3.31
C VAL A 382 5.05 -27.39 -3.02
N SER A 383 4.27 -28.45 -3.14
CA SER A 383 2.83 -28.42 -2.90
C SER A 383 2.42 -29.26 -1.69
N SER A 384 1.49 -28.75 -0.90
CA SER A 384 0.90 -29.45 0.24
C SER A 384 -0.55 -29.04 0.47
N LEU A 385 -1.36 -29.95 1.00
CA LEU A 385 -2.71 -29.65 1.46
C LEU A 385 -2.69 -29.26 2.94
N SER A 386 -3.27 -28.10 3.27
CA SER A 386 -3.26 -27.53 4.61
C SER A 386 -4.66 -27.32 5.15
N LYS A 387 -4.93 -27.79 6.37
CA LYS A 387 -6.17 -27.48 7.11
C LYS A 387 -5.93 -26.34 8.10
N LEU A 388 -6.80 -25.34 8.05
CA LEU A 388 -6.75 -24.19 8.96
C LEU A 388 -7.44 -24.51 10.29
N ARG A 389 -6.73 -24.32 11.40
CA ARG A 389 -7.21 -24.53 12.77
C ARG A 389 -6.96 -23.32 13.66
N ALA A 390 -7.71 -23.21 14.76
CA ALA A 390 -7.39 -22.26 15.81
C ALA A 390 -6.20 -22.78 16.62
N GLY A 391 -5.24 -21.91 16.88
CA GLY A 391 -4.08 -22.19 17.72
C GLY A 391 -3.88 -21.10 18.77
N ARG A 392 -2.99 -21.38 19.73
CA ARG A 392 -2.46 -20.38 20.66
C ARG A 392 -0.95 -20.36 20.51
N ARG A 393 -0.39 -19.16 20.35
CA ARG A 393 1.05 -18.94 20.46
C ARG A 393 1.35 -18.61 21.91
N LEU A 394 2.15 -19.42 22.59
CA LEU A 394 2.64 -19.10 23.93
C LEU A 394 3.82 -18.14 23.82
N TYR A 395 3.82 -17.08 24.62
CA TYR A 395 5.02 -16.33 24.95
C TYR A 395 5.61 -17.04 26.17
N ILE A 396 6.76 -17.71 25.98
CA ILE A 396 7.38 -18.50 27.05
C ILE A 396 7.69 -17.57 28.23
N LYS A 397 6.96 -17.76 29.34
CA LYS A 397 7.53 -17.55 30.68
C LYS A 397 8.07 -18.91 31.09
N GLU A 398 9.40 -19.00 31.21
CA GLU A 398 10.21 -20.04 31.86
C GLU A 398 9.69 -21.49 31.83
N GLU A 399 10.39 -22.36 31.10
CA GLU A 399 10.71 -23.69 31.62
C GLU A 399 12.18 -23.68 32.04
N PRO A 400 12.54 -24.14 33.27
CA PRO A 400 13.88 -23.96 33.81
C PRO A 400 14.93 -24.94 33.25
N ASN A 401 14.61 -25.75 32.24
CA ASN A 401 15.53 -26.77 31.74
C ASN A 401 15.38 -27.02 30.25
N THR A 402 16.00 -26.19 29.40
CA THR A 402 16.56 -26.67 28.13
C THR A 402 17.60 -25.70 27.57
N ARG A 403 18.73 -26.27 27.17
CA ARG A 403 20.01 -25.62 26.88
C ARG A 403 19.94 -24.61 25.71
N ASN A 404 20.37 -23.37 26.00
CA ASN A 404 21.21 -22.47 25.19
C ASN A 404 20.92 -22.25 23.69
N PHE A 405 19.67 -22.00 23.25
CA PHE A 405 19.44 -21.50 21.87
C PHE A 405 18.35 -20.44 21.66
N TYR A 406 18.08 -19.51 22.59
CA TYR A 406 17.21 -18.35 22.30
C TYR A 406 17.55 -17.10 23.12
N SER A 407 18.60 -16.35 22.76
CA SER A 407 18.95 -15.09 23.45
C SER A 407 18.33 -13.83 22.80
N SER A 408 18.13 -13.81 21.48
CA SER A 408 17.75 -12.57 20.79
C SER A 408 16.27 -12.17 20.95
N THR A 409 15.38 -13.12 21.22
CA THR A 409 13.94 -12.90 21.40
C THR A 409 13.60 -12.44 22.83
N LEU A 410 14.30 -12.94 23.85
CA LEU A 410 14.11 -12.50 25.25
C LEU A 410 14.49 -11.03 25.45
N ASP A 411 15.63 -10.61 24.90
CA ASP A 411 16.09 -9.21 24.99
C ASP A 411 15.08 -8.25 24.34
N VAL A 412 14.48 -8.67 23.21
CA VAL A 412 13.48 -7.88 22.51
C VAL A 412 12.18 -7.83 23.31
N GLN A 413 11.70 -8.95 23.85
CA GLN A 413 10.51 -9.01 24.69
C GLN A 413 10.60 -8.10 25.93
N ASN A 414 11.71 -8.17 26.67
CA ASN A 414 11.95 -7.31 27.83
C ASN A 414 12.00 -5.82 27.43
N SER A 415 12.67 -5.49 26.32
CA SER A 415 12.71 -4.12 25.79
C SER A 415 11.33 -3.59 25.34
N ILE A 416 10.41 -4.47 24.93
CA ILE A 416 9.05 -4.08 24.57
C ILE A 416 8.20 -3.89 25.82
N GLN A 417 8.34 -4.76 26.83
CA GLN A 417 7.66 -4.59 28.11
C GLN A 417 8.01 -3.25 28.77
N GLU A 418 9.28 -2.84 28.71
CA GLU A 418 9.71 -1.50 29.15
C GLU A 418 9.16 -0.36 28.28
N LYS A 419 9.08 -0.53 26.96
CA LYS A 419 8.57 0.54 26.07
C LYS A 419 7.06 0.67 26.04
N LEU A 420 6.31 -0.42 26.13
CA LEU A 420 4.85 -0.43 26.20
C LEU A 420 4.33 0.00 27.58
N SER A 421 5.12 -0.20 28.63
CA SER A 421 4.80 0.33 29.97
C SER A 421 5.00 1.85 30.09
N SER A 422 5.62 2.49 29.09
CA SER A 422 5.74 3.95 29.01
C SER A 422 4.36 4.63 28.92
N LYS A 423 4.20 5.76 29.61
CA LYS A 423 2.93 6.53 29.69
C LYS A 423 2.30 6.85 28.33
N LYS A 424 3.09 6.93 27.24
CA LYS A 424 2.62 7.23 25.88
C LYS A 424 1.86 6.07 25.23
N TRP A 425 2.21 4.83 25.54
CA TRP A 425 1.61 3.64 24.90
C TRP A 425 0.47 3.03 25.71
N LYS A 426 0.45 3.25 27.04
CA LYS A 426 -0.65 2.83 27.94
C LYS A 426 -2.03 3.39 27.56
N ASN A 427 -2.09 4.55 26.90
CA ASN A 427 -3.36 5.17 26.48
C ASN A 427 -3.83 4.70 25.10
N ILE A 428 -2.93 4.19 24.25
CA ILE A 428 -3.20 3.87 22.83
C ILE A 428 -3.46 2.38 22.65
N ILE A 429 -2.86 1.52 23.48
CA ILE A 429 -3.02 0.08 23.43
C ILE A 429 -3.81 -0.39 24.67
N PRO A 430 -4.93 -1.11 24.52
CA PRO A 430 -5.72 -1.62 25.64
C PRO A 430 -5.09 -2.87 26.28
N ILE A 431 -3.76 -2.91 26.37
CA ILE A 431 -3.00 -4.05 26.91
C ILE A 431 -2.18 -3.53 28.09
N LYS A 432 -2.68 -3.76 29.31
CA LYS A 432 -1.99 -3.40 30.56
C LYS A 432 -0.82 -4.34 30.87
N GLU A 433 -0.88 -5.59 30.38
CA GLU A 433 0.15 -6.62 30.55
C GLU A 433 0.28 -7.46 29.27
N PHE A 434 1.51 -7.85 28.94
CA PHE A 434 1.78 -8.77 27.83
C PHE A 434 1.00 -10.08 27.99
N PRO A 435 0.18 -10.50 27.02
CA PRO A 435 -0.56 -11.74 27.14
C PRO A 435 0.39 -12.93 27.10
N SER A 436 0.22 -13.88 28.02
CA SER A 436 0.97 -15.15 28.06
C SER A 436 0.79 -15.98 26.79
N SER A 437 -0.28 -15.73 26.04
CA SER A 437 -0.49 -16.32 24.73
C SER A 437 -1.34 -15.44 23.81
N LEU A 438 -1.10 -15.52 22.50
CA LEU A 438 -1.94 -14.91 21.49
C LEU A 438 -2.75 -15.97 20.73
N PRO A 439 -4.05 -15.73 20.45
CA PRO A 439 -4.80 -16.56 19.52
C PRO A 439 -4.27 -16.35 18.10
N VAL A 440 -3.93 -17.44 17.40
CA VAL A 440 -3.37 -17.40 16.05
C VAL A 440 -4.02 -18.47 15.17
N ALA A 441 -4.11 -18.21 13.86
CA ALA A 441 -4.49 -19.23 12.91
C ALA A 441 -3.30 -20.17 12.64
N LYS A 442 -3.52 -21.48 12.71
CA LYS A 442 -2.54 -22.54 12.46
C LYS A 442 -2.87 -23.26 11.17
N LEU A 443 -1.88 -23.44 10.31
CA LEU A 443 -1.97 -24.31 9.13
C LEU A 443 -1.42 -25.68 9.53
N VAL A 444 -2.22 -26.73 9.32
CA VAL A 444 -1.81 -28.12 9.52
C VAL A 444 -1.71 -28.75 8.14
N THR A 445 -0.49 -28.85 7.62
CA THR A 445 -0.18 -29.49 6.34
C THR A 445 -0.22 -31.01 6.47
N SER A 446 -0.60 -31.68 5.38
CA SER A 446 -0.39 -33.11 5.16
C SER A 446 0.84 -33.32 4.28
N ASP A 447 0.86 -34.41 3.51
CA ASP A 447 1.94 -34.79 2.60
C ASP A 447 2.44 -33.61 1.75
N VAL A 448 3.76 -33.58 1.55
CA VAL A 448 4.49 -32.53 0.83
C VAL A 448 5.09 -33.16 -0.42
N GLU A 449 4.70 -32.67 -1.58
CA GLU A 449 5.27 -33.04 -2.87
C GLU A 449 6.27 -31.97 -3.30
N VAL A 450 7.45 -32.38 -3.76
CA VAL A 450 8.52 -31.47 -4.19
C VAL A 450 8.92 -31.83 -5.62
N THR A 451 8.82 -30.86 -6.53
CA THR A 451 9.24 -30.98 -7.93
C THR A 451 10.27 -29.91 -8.27
N MET A 452 11.22 -30.24 -9.14
CA MET A 452 12.25 -29.32 -9.61
C MET A 452 12.41 -29.48 -11.13
N SER A 453 12.40 -28.36 -11.83
CA SER A 453 12.63 -28.29 -13.28
C SER A 453 13.75 -27.30 -13.60
N LEU A 454 14.47 -27.58 -14.68
CA LEU A 454 15.50 -26.74 -15.26
C LEU A 454 15.22 -26.63 -16.76
N ASP A 455 15.31 -25.43 -17.32
CA ASP A 455 14.98 -25.20 -18.74
C ASP A 455 15.98 -25.89 -19.67
N GLU A 456 17.24 -25.99 -19.25
CA GLU A 456 18.27 -26.80 -19.91
C GLU A 456 18.92 -27.77 -18.92
N PRO A 457 19.24 -29.00 -19.35
CA PRO A 457 19.96 -29.94 -18.50
C PRO A 457 21.36 -29.38 -18.19
N LEU A 458 21.66 -29.19 -16.90
CA LEU A 458 23.02 -28.93 -16.42
C LEU A 458 23.91 -30.08 -16.95
N SER A 459 24.78 -29.79 -17.91
CA SER A 459 25.54 -30.79 -18.67
C SER A 459 26.19 -31.85 -17.77
N ARG A 460 25.80 -33.13 -17.95
CA ARG A 460 26.37 -34.44 -17.52
C ARG A 460 26.94 -34.65 -16.10
N ASP A 461 27.16 -33.62 -15.29
CA ASP A 461 27.80 -33.74 -13.97
C ASP A 461 26.78 -33.59 -12.84
N MET A 462 26.40 -34.72 -12.26
CA MET A 462 25.52 -34.81 -11.07
C MET A 462 26.01 -33.92 -9.92
N LYS A 463 27.32 -33.71 -9.79
CA LYS A 463 27.91 -32.88 -8.73
C LYS A 463 27.52 -31.40 -8.87
N THR A 464 27.42 -30.92 -10.10
CA THR A 464 27.02 -29.53 -10.38
C THR A 464 25.56 -29.30 -10.02
N ALA A 465 24.67 -30.24 -10.35
CA ALA A 465 23.27 -30.19 -9.95
C ALA A 465 23.09 -30.23 -8.41
N GLN A 466 23.86 -31.09 -7.72
CA GLN A 466 23.86 -31.13 -6.25
C GLN A 466 24.30 -29.80 -5.62
N ASN A 467 25.35 -29.18 -6.16
CA ASN A 467 25.83 -27.88 -5.69
C ASN A 467 24.78 -26.78 -5.88
N VAL A 468 24.06 -26.77 -7.01
CA VAL A 468 22.96 -25.83 -7.27
C VAL A 468 21.83 -26.02 -6.26
N ILE A 469 21.38 -27.25 -6.01
CA ILE A 469 20.31 -27.52 -5.03
C ILE A 469 20.75 -27.12 -3.63
N GLN A 470 21.99 -27.43 -3.24
CA GLN A 470 22.54 -27.04 -1.95
C GLN A 470 22.58 -25.51 -1.81
N GLU A 471 22.93 -24.80 -2.89
CA GLU A 471 22.94 -23.34 -2.92
C GLU A 471 21.55 -22.75 -2.73
N VAL A 472 20.55 -23.27 -3.44
CA VAL A 472 19.14 -22.85 -3.31
C VAL A 472 18.64 -23.06 -1.88
N ARG A 473 18.93 -24.23 -1.29
CA ARG A 473 18.57 -24.57 0.11
C ARG A 473 19.25 -23.69 1.15
N LEU A 474 20.42 -23.13 0.85
CA LEU A 474 21.14 -22.24 1.75
C LEU A 474 20.58 -20.80 1.72
N GLN A 475 20.13 -20.35 0.55
CA GLN A 475 19.61 -18.98 0.37
C GLN A 475 18.12 -18.84 0.72
N VAL A 476 17.33 -19.92 0.59
CA VAL A 476 15.89 -19.92 0.86
C VAL A 476 15.59 -20.57 2.22
N PRO A 477 14.65 -20.04 3.02
CA PRO A 477 14.26 -20.66 4.29
C PRO A 477 13.83 -22.13 4.13
N PRO A 478 14.28 -23.03 5.03
CA PRO A 478 13.97 -24.45 4.93
C PRO A 478 12.47 -24.75 4.97
N GLU A 479 11.67 -23.87 5.57
CA GLU A 479 10.22 -24.01 5.72
C GLU A 479 9.44 -23.83 4.42
N LEU A 480 10.08 -23.32 3.36
CA LEU A 480 9.50 -23.29 2.02
C LEU A 480 9.68 -24.60 1.26
N PHE A 481 10.63 -25.44 1.67
CA PHE A 481 10.77 -26.80 1.17
C PHE A 481 9.95 -27.81 1.97
N ASP A 482 9.55 -27.43 3.18
CA ASP A 482 8.76 -28.24 4.09
C ASP A 482 7.75 -27.35 4.82
N LEU A 483 6.59 -27.20 4.18
CA LEU A 483 5.50 -26.34 4.64
C LEU A 483 4.94 -26.78 6.01
N SER A 484 5.22 -28.02 6.45
CA SER A 484 4.81 -28.52 7.77
C SER A 484 5.47 -27.81 8.94
N LYS A 485 6.57 -27.12 8.68
CA LYS A 485 7.27 -26.29 9.66
C LYS A 485 6.60 -24.94 9.90
N ILE A 486 5.56 -24.58 9.14
CA ILE A 486 4.79 -23.35 9.35
C ILE A 486 3.73 -23.60 10.42
N VAL A 487 3.90 -22.98 11.59
CA VAL A 487 3.06 -23.24 12.77
C VAL A 487 1.87 -22.32 12.84
N CYS A 488 2.07 -21.02 12.61
CA CYS A 488 1.01 -20.04 12.76
C CYS A 488 1.25 -18.80 11.92
N GLY A 489 0.20 -18.03 11.67
CA GLY A 489 0.30 -16.83 10.85
C GLY A 489 -0.46 -15.64 11.43
N THR A 490 0.02 -14.45 11.08
CA THR A 490 -0.63 -13.16 11.34
C THR A 490 -0.90 -12.49 10.00
N TYR A 491 -2.19 -12.35 9.66
CA TYR A 491 -2.64 -11.55 8.54
C TYR A 491 -2.76 -10.11 9.03
N VAL A 492 -1.89 -9.25 8.53
CA VAL A 492 -1.82 -7.85 8.97
C VAL A 492 -2.84 -7.02 8.20
N ASP A 493 -2.77 -7.10 6.87
CA ASP A 493 -3.69 -6.51 5.90
C ASP A 493 -3.60 -7.28 4.58
N SER A 494 -4.30 -6.81 3.54
CA SER A 494 -4.33 -7.46 2.21
C SER A 494 -2.99 -7.49 1.48
N ARG A 495 -2.03 -6.68 1.92
CA ARG A 495 -0.70 -6.61 1.33
C ARG A 495 0.26 -7.50 2.08
N LEU A 496 0.08 -7.72 3.38
CA LEU A 496 1.13 -8.24 4.26
C LEU A 496 0.67 -9.43 5.11
N LEU A 497 1.43 -10.52 5.00
CA LEU A 497 1.26 -11.75 5.76
C LEU A 497 2.56 -12.09 6.50
N VAL A 498 2.45 -12.39 7.79
CA VAL A 498 3.57 -12.90 8.60
C VAL A 498 3.30 -14.36 8.93
N LEU A 499 4.22 -15.26 8.61
CA LEU A 499 4.16 -16.66 9.00
C LEU A 499 5.28 -16.97 10.00
N ARG A 500 4.98 -17.77 11.03
CA ARG A 500 5.90 -18.21 12.06
C ARG A 500 6.17 -19.70 11.92
N CYS A 501 7.45 -20.04 12.04
CA CYS A 501 7.97 -21.38 11.89
C CYS A 501 8.15 -22.08 13.26
N VAL A 502 8.33 -23.40 13.26
CA VAL A 502 8.54 -24.20 14.50
C VAL A 502 9.76 -23.73 15.29
N ASN A 503 10.82 -23.29 14.62
CA ASN A 503 12.03 -22.72 15.22
C ASN A 503 11.85 -21.26 15.73
N GLY A 504 10.64 -20.71 15.66
CA GLY A 504 10.33 -19.33 16.06
C GLY A 504 10.66 -18.27 15.01
N SER A 505 11.23 -18.60 13.85
CA SER A 505 11.50 -17.62 12.79
C SER A 505 10.19 -17.07 12.21
N ALA A 506 10.14 -15.76 12.01
CA ALA A 506 9.16 -15.07 11.19
C ALA A 506 9.60 -15.00 9.72
N LEU A 507 8.66 -15.30 8.84
CA LEU A 507 8.68 -15.08 7.41
C LEU A 507 7.71 -13.94 7.08
N LEU A 508 8.17 -12.91 6.40
CA LEU A 508 7.36 -11.76 5.99
C LEU A 508 7.07 -11.84 4.50
N PHE A 509 5.80 -11.88 4.14
CA PHE A 509 5.34 -11.95 2.76
C PHE A 509 4.53 -10.71 2.36
N THR A 510 4.70 -10.29 1.12
CA THR A 510 3.83 -9.31 0.46
C THR A 510 3.00 -9.92 -0.64
N ARG A 511 1.80 -9.41 -0.89
CA ARG A 511 0.94 -9.91 -1.96
C ARG A 511 1.55 -9.62 -3.34
N SER A 512 1.56 -10.64 -4.20
CA SER A 512 2.02 -10.55 -5.59
C SER A 512 0.83 -10.55 -6.52
N ILE A 513 0.72 -9.49 -7.34
CA ILE A 513 -0.39 -9.30 -8.30
C ILE A 513 0.04 -9.66 -9.73
N LEU A 514 1.33 -9.93 -9.95
CA LEU A 514 1.87 -10.26 -11.28
C LEU A 514 1.32 -11.57 -11.86
N TYR A 515 0.78 -12.43 -11.01
CA TYR A 515 0.34 -13.79 -11.35
C TYR A 515 -1.16 -14.00 -11.08
N GLU A 516 -1.94 -12.91 -10.87
CA GLU A 516 -3.40 -12.94 -10.61
C GLU A 516 -4.26 -12.42 -11.78
#